data_AF-A0A976HGQ7-F1
#
_entry.id   AF-A0A976HGQ7-F1
#
_cell.length_a   1.000
_cell.length_b   1.000
_cell.length_c   1.000
_cell.angle_alpha   90.00
_cell.angle_beta   90.00
_cell.angle_gamma   90.00
#
_symmetry.space_group_name_H-M   'P 1'
#
loop_
_entity.id
_entity.type
_entity.pdbx_description
1 polymer ?
#
loop_
_entity_poly.entity_id
_entity_poly.type
_entity_poly.pdbx_seq_one_letter_code
_entity_poly.pdbx_strand_id
1 'polypeptide(L)'
;MMDRRFFLKGLGLAGCSAAAHPWLTTLTLAEGAPSFGDNRLVVIILRGAMDGLDVVQPQGDAGFTAARGGLLSPATDLDGTFALNDALSGLRPLWQAGELA
;
A
#
# COMPACT_ATOMS: atom_id res chain seq x y z
N MET A 1 -58.44 -18.62 9.34
CA MET A 1 -58.08 -17.21 9.02
C MET A 1 -56.74 -16.95 9.68
N MET A 2 -55.66 -16.72 8.91
CA MET A 2 -54.31 -16.61 9.47
C MET A 2 -54.19 -15.31 10.28
N ASP A 3 -53.71 -15.37 11.53
CA ASP A 3 -53.49 -14.17 12.35
C ASP A 3 -52.31 -13.37 11.78
N ARG A 4 -52.57 -12.11 11.42
CA ARG A 4 -51.57 -11.17 10.89
C ARG A 4 -50.38 -11.01 11.83
N ARG A 5 -50.62 -11.07 13.14
CA ARG A 5 -49.57 -10.94 14.16
C ARG A 5 -48.65 -12.15 14.17
N PHE A 6 -49.20 -13.35 13.98
CA PHE A 6 -48.41 -14.58 13.90
C PHE A 6 -47.56 -14.60 12.62
N PHE A 7 -48.14 -14.20 11.49
CA PHE A 7 -47.43 -14.10 10.22
C PHE A 7 -46.26 -13.10 10.28
N LEU A 8 -46.48 -11.90 10.81
CA LEU A 8 -45.42 -10.88 10.91
C LEU A 8 -44.29 -11.30 11.85
N LYS A 9 -44.60 -12.00 12.95
CA LYS A 9 -43.58 -12.56 13.87
C LYS A 9 -42.74 -13.64 13.19
N GLY A 10 -43.38 -14.54 12.45
CA GLY A 10 -42.68 -15.59 11.69
C GLY A 10 -41.77 -15.02 10.61
N LEU A 11 -42.24 -14.01 9.87
CA LEU A 11 -41.46 -13.32 8.85
C LEU A 11 -40.27 -12.57 9.43
N GLY A 12 -40.45 -11.88 10.56
CA GLY A 12 -39.37 -11.18 11.24
C GLY A 12 -38.26 -12.12 11.73
N LEU A 13 -38.63 -13.26 12.33
CA LEU A 13 -37.66 -14.25 12.80
C LEU A 13 -36.87 -14.86 11.65
N ALA A 14 -37.56 -15.28 10.58
CA ALA A 14 -36.93 -15.85 9.39
C ALA A 14 -36.02 -14.82 8.67
N GLY A 15 -36.45 -13.56 8.60
CA GLY A 15 -35.66 -12.48 8.02
C GLY A 15 -34.38 -12.19 8.81
N CYS A 16 -34.44 -12.15 10.14
CA CYS A 16 -33.26 -11.97 10.99
C CYS A 16 -32.29 -13.16 10.87
N SER A 17 -32.80 -14.39 10.85
CA SER A 17 -31.96 -15.59 10.66
C SER A 17 -31.32 -15.64 9.28
N ALA A 18 -32.04 -15.25 8.22
CA ALA A 18 -31.48 -15.17 6.88
C ALA A 18 -30.37 -14.11 6.76
N ALA A 19 -30.57 -12.93 7.37
CA ALA A 19 -29.58 -11.85 7.39
C ALA A 19 -28.35 -12.15 8.26
N ALA A 20 -28.43 -13.12 9.17
CA ALA A 20 -27.28 -13.59 9.95
C ALA A 20 -26.62 -14.83 9.34
N HIS A 21 -27.16 -15.38 8.24
CA HIS A 21 -26.68 -16.65 7.69
C HIS A 21 -25.43 -16.43 6.83
N PRO A 22 -24.29 -17.11 7.12
CA PRO A 22 -23.02 -16.87 6.41
C PRO A 22 -23.04 -17.11 4.89
N TRP A 23 -24.04 -17.84 4.37
CA TRP A 23 -24.22 -18.06 2.93
C TRP A 23 -24.95 -16.91 2.22
N LEU A 24 -25.75 -16.13 2.95
CA LEU A 24 -26.51 -15.00 2.41
C LEU A 24 -25.86 -13.66 2.72
N THR A 25 -25.05 -13.61 3.77
CA THR A 25 -24.43 -12.38 4.27
C THR A 25 -22.94 -12.35 3.96
N THR A 26 -22.59 -11.70 2.85
CA THR A 26 -21.21 -11.45 2.43
C THR A 26 -20.64 -10.26 3.19
N LEU A 27 -20.35 -10.44 4.48
CA LEU A 27 -19.59 -9.46 5.26
C LEU A 27 -18.10 -9.81 5.20
N THR A 28 -17.32 -8.99 4.50
CA THR A 28 -15.85 -9.01 4.59
C THR A 28 -15.44 -8.10 5.74
N LEU A 29 -15.36 -8.66 6.96
CA LEU A 29 -14.73 -7.98 8.09
C LEU A 29 -13.21 -8.03 7.89
N ALA A 30 -12.53 -6.89 8.01
CA ALA A 30 -11.07 -6.81 8.07
C ALA A 30 -10.54 -7.32 9.44
N GLU A 31 -11.12 -8.40 9.94
CA GLU A 31 -10.56 -9.13 11.05
C GLU A 31 -9.38 -9.91 10.46
N GLY A 32 -8.16 -9.49 10.80
CA GLY A 32 -6.96 -10.17 10.36
C GLY A 32 -7.13 -11.65 10.63
N ALA A 33 -7.18 -12.45 9.57
CA ALA A 33 -7.62 -13.83 9.69
C ALA A 33 -6.81 -14.55 10.79
N PRO A 34 -7.46 -15.27 11.72
CA PRO A 34 -6.76 -16.03 12.76
C PRO A 34 -5.79 -17.09 12.19
N SER A 35 -5.89 -17.37 10.89
CA SER A 35 -5.13 -18.40 10.17
C SER A 35 -3.74 -17.97 9.69
N PHE A 36 -3.42 -16.67 9.67
CA PHE A 36 -2.08 -16.20 9.34
C PHE A 36 -1.35 -15.86 10.65
N GLY A 37 -0.63 -16.85 11.21
CA GLY A 37 0.15 -16.69 12.45
C GLY A 37 1.19 -15.56 12.42
N ASP A 38 2.03 -15.47 13.45
CA ASP A 38 2.92 -14.31 13.68
C ASP A 38 4.01 -14.11 12.60
N ASN A 39 4.30 -15.14 11.80
CA ASN A 39 5.31 -15.08 10.74
C ASN A 39 4.72 -14.56 9.43
N ARG A 40 4.53 -13.24 9.35
CA ARG A 40 3.98 -12.56 8.16
C ARG A 40 5.11 -11.96 7.32
N LEU A 41 5.23 -12.44 6.07
CA LEU A 41 6.04 -11.78 5.05
C LEU A 41 5.15 -10.85 4.23
N VAL A 42 5.35 -9.54 4.37
CA VAL A 42 4.70 -8.52 3.53
C VAL A 42 5.67 -8.15 2.40
N VAL A 43 5.31 -8.46 1.16
CA VAL A 43 6.08 -8.08 -0.02
C VAL A 43 5.37 -6.94 -0.73
N ILE A 44 5.93 -5.73 -0.64
CA ILE A 44 5.42 -4.54 -1.34
C ILE A 44 6.18 -4.43 -2.66
N ILE A 45 5.50 -4.69 -3.78
CA ILE A 45 6.09 -4.58 -5.12
C ILE A 45 5.71 -3.23 -5.72
N LEU A 46 6.60 -2.24 -5.57
CA LEU A 46 6.45 -0.91 -6.16
C LEU A 46 6.94 -0.89 -7.61
N ARG A 47 6.32 -1.71 -8.46
CA ARG A 47 6.64 -1.75 -9.90
C ARG A 47 5.83 -0.70 -10.65
N GLY A 48 6.51 0.14 -11.43
CA GLY A 48 5.92 0.84 -12.59
C GLY A 48 5.60 2.32 -12.42
N ALA A 49 5.73 2.89 -11.23
CA ALA A 49 5.52 4.33 -11.00
C ALA A 49 6.72 5.03 -10.32
N MET A 50 7.73 4.27 -9.90
CA MET A 50 8.93 4.85 -9.32
C MET A 50 9.88 5.28 -10.43
N ASP A 51 10.13 6.58 -10.50
CA ASP A 51 11.12 7.17 -11.39
C ASP A 51 12.52 7.00 -10.79
N GLY A 52 13.21 5.92 -11.18
CA GLY A 52 14.55 5.61 -10.65
C GLY A 52 15.58 6.71 -10.88
N LEU A 53 15.41 7.48 -11.96
CA LEU A 53 16.27 8.63 -12.27
C LEU A 53 16.02 9.82 -11.35
N ASP A 54 14.82 9.92 -10.76
CA ASP A 54 14.51 10.93 -9.75
C ASP A 54 14.88 10.48 -8.33
N VAL A 55 14.90 9.15 -8.10
CA VAL A 55 15.32 8.53 -6.84
C VAL A 55 16.82 8.70 -6.62
N VAL A 56 17.64 8.31 -7.59
CA VAL A 56 19.09 8.53 -7.59
C VAL A 56 19.46 9.36 -8.81
N GLN A 57 19.61 10.66 -8.58
CA GLN A 57 19.84 11.66 -9.62
C GLN A 57 21.33 11.77 -9.95
N PRO A 58 21.76 11.56 -11.21
CA PRO A 58 23.15 11.77 -11.62
C PRO A 58 23.44 13.27 -11.80
N GLN A 59 23.70 14.00 -10.71
CA GLN A 59 23.99 15.45 -10.76
C GLN A 59 25.21 15.79 -11.63
N GLY A 60 26.16 14.87 -11.79
CA GLY A 60 27.35 15.06 -12.64
C GLY A 60 27.07 15.00 -14.16
N ASP A 61 25.88 14.60 -14.59
CA ASP A 61 25.55 14.47 -16.01
C ASP A 61 24.94 15.77 -16.57
N ALA A 62 25.63 16.39 -17.53
CA ALA A 62 25.19 17.62 -18.19
C ALA A 62 23.86 17.47 -18.96
N GLY A 63 23.57 16.26 -19.46
CA GLY A 63 22.33 15.96 -20.17
C GLY A 63 21.14 15.72 -19.25
N PHE A 64 21.38 15.33 -17.99
CA PHE A 64 20.33 14.96 -17.05
C PHE A 64 19.39 16.13 -16.75
N THR A 65 19.93 17.26 -16.30
CA THR A 65 19.11 18.45 -15.96
C THR A 65 18.27 18.92 -17.15
N ALA A 66 18.87 18.93 -18.35
CA ALA A 66 18.17 19.34 -19.58
C ALA A 66 17.06 18.35 -19.98
N ALA A 67 17.28 17.05 -19.84
CA ALA A 67 16.30 16.02 -20.16
C ALA A 67 15.15 15.96 -19.14
N ARG A 68 15.41 16.32 -17.88
CA ARG A 68 14.43 16.27 -16.79
C ARG A 68 13.56 17.53 -16.68
N GLY A 69 14.09 18.70 -17.06
CA GLY A 69 13.33 19.95 -17.04
C GLY A 69 12.69 20.23 -15.67
N GLY A 70 11.38 20.46 -15.66
CA GLY A 70 10.59 20.74 -14.44
C GLY A 70 10.19 19.51 -13.60
N LEU A 71 10.70 18.32 -13.94
CA LEU A 71 10.40 17.07 -13.22
C LEU A 71 11.43 16.72 -12.14
N LEU A 72 12.42 17.59 -11.89
CA LEU A 72 13.44 17.36 -10.87
C LEU A 72 12.86 17.62 -9.47
N SER A 73 12.84 16.57 -8.66
CA SER A 73 12.59 16.72 -7.23
C SER A 73 13.84 17.21 -6.48
N PRO A 74 13.69 17.85 -5.32
CA PRO A 74 14.79 18.11 -4.40
C PRO A 74 15.54 16.82 -4.03
N ALA A 75 16.87 16.89 -4.07
CA ALA A 75 17.73 15.77 -3.75
C ALA A 75 18.99 16.24 -3.02
N THR A 76 19.46 15.39 -2.11
CA THR A 76 20.66 15.60 -1.30
C THR A 76 21.82 14.83 -1.88
N ASP A 77 22.98 15.49 -2.02
CA ASP A 77 24.21 14.88 -2.51
C ASP A 77 24.62 13.65 -1.68
N LEU A 78 25.04 12.60 -2.39
CA LEU A 78 25.53 11.34 -1.82
C LEU A 78 27.06 11.28 -1.85
N ASP A 79 27.66 11.58 -3.01
CA ASP A 79 29.08 11.34 -3.28
C ASP A 79 29.69 12.30 -4.33
N GLY A 80 29.00 13.39 -4.67
CA GLY A 80 29.42 14.36 -5.69
C GLY A 80 29.08 13.94 -7.13
N THR A 81 28.63 12.71 -7.35
CA THR A 81 28.16 12.22 -8.66
C THR A 81 26.66 11.99 -8.64
N PHE A 82 26.16 11.40 -7.55
CA PHE A 82 24.75 11.09 -7.36
C PHE A 82 24.15 11.89 -6.20
N ALA A 83 22.87 12.20 -6.33
CA ALA A 83 22.06 12.77 -5.26
C ALA A 83 20.81 11.92 -5.03
N LEU A 84 20.43 11.75 -3.77
CA LEU A 84 19.26 10.98 -3.37
C LEU A 84 18.07 11.91 -3.19
N ASN A 85 16.92 11.52 -3.74
CA ASN A 85 15.65 12.21 -3.51
C ASN A 85 15.40 12.42 -2.00
N ASP A 86 15.02 13.64 -1.61
CA ASP A 86 14.85 13.99 -0.20
C ASP A 86 13.72 13.19 0.49
N ALA A 87 12.71 12.75 -0.27
CA ALA A 87 11.64 11.88 0.23
C ALA A 87 12.16 10.48 0.64
N LEU A 88 13.36 10.11 0.19
CA LEU A 88 14.05 8.86 0.51
C LEU A 88 15.26 9.07 1.42
N SER A 89 15.37 10.22 2.08
CA SER A 89 16.48 10.55 2.99
C SER A 89 16.79 9.48 4.06
N GLY A 90 15.79 8.67 4.45
CA GLY A 90 15.98 7.53 5.36
C GLY A 90 16.90 6.43 4.83
N LEU A 91 17.17 6.38 3.52
CA LEU A 91 18.09 5.42 2.90
C LEU A 91 19.56 5.88 2.91
N ARG A 92 19.84 7.15 3.26
CA ARG A 92 21.22 7.69 3.29
C ARG A 92 22.17 6.91 4.19
N PRO A 93 21.79 6.45 5.41
CA PRO A 93 22.68 5.66 6.25
C PRO A 93 23.06 4.32 5.60
N LEU A 94 22.11 3.68 4.91
CA LEU A 94 22.35 2.42 4.19
C LEU A 94 23.27 2.63 2.99
N TRP A 95 23.13 3.77 2.29
CA TRP A 95 24.07 4.16 1.23
C TRP A 95 25.49 4.31 1.76
N GLN A 96 25.64 5.05 2.86
CA GLN A 96 26.95 5.28 3.50
C GLN A 96 27.57 3.99 4.03
N ALA A 97 26.75 3.03 4.47
CA ALA A 97 27.19 1.72 4.90
C ALA A 97 27.53 0.78 3.72
N GLY A 98 27.18 1.15 2.48
CA GLY A 98 27.34 0.27 1.31
C GLY A 98 26.34 -0.89 1.25
N GLU A 99 25.22 -0.80 1.99
CA GLU A 99 24.21 -1.86 2.14
C GLU A 99 23.04 -1.73 1.14
N LEU A 100 23.10 -0.77 0.22
CA LEU A 100 22.09 -0.55 -0.83
C LEU A 100 22.40 -1.30 -2.15
N ALA A 101 23.53 -2.02 -2.23
CA ALA A 101 24.02 -2.72 -3.42
C ALA A 101 23.77 -4.24 -3.39
#